data_AF-A0A7W1UC58-F1
#
_entry.id   AF-A0A7W1UC58-F1
#
_cell.length_a   1.000
_cell.length_b   1.000
_cell.length_c   1.000
_cell.angle_alpha   90.00
_cell.angle_beta   90.00
_cell.angle_gamma   90.00
#
_symmetry.space_group_name_H-M   'P 1'
#
loop_
_entity.id
_entity.type
_entity.pdbx_description
1 polymer ?
#
loop_
_entity_poly.entity_id
_entity_poly.type
_entity_poly.pdbx_seq_one_letter_code
_entity_poly.pdbx_strand_id
1 'polypeptide(L)'
;MLLANSYTEARQVSLENTFGRKVEHQLQACERLLPHTVAVINFGVPGYGNAEELVTLRSHGWAYDPDPVLTMFCSGNDLIDNFPRAELREHEYIPRPYFHLDQRKLQLTYNFQEWSPPLLKYRLLLWGGS
;
A
#
# COMPACT_ATOMS: atom_id res chain seq x y z
N MET A 1 9.04 0.66 -8.59
CA MET A 1 8.46 0.46 -7.24
C MET A 1 7.09 -0.19 -7.35
N LEU A 2 6.77 -1.10 -6.45
CA LEU A 2 5.46 -1.72 -6.32
C LEU A 2 4.75 -1.15 -5.09
N LEU A 3 3.48 -0.81 -5.23
CA LEU A 3 2.65 -0.22 -4.18
C LEU A 3 1.31 -0.95 -4.18
N ALA A 4 0.99 -1.71 -3.13
CA ALA A 4 -0.31 -2.37 -3.05
C ALA A 4 -0.59 -2.89 -1.61
N ASN A 5 -1.51 -3.85 -1.54
CA ASN A 5 -1.90 -4.57 -0.33
C ASN A 5 -1.10 -5.89 -0.12
N SER A 6 -1.70 -6.83 0.63
CA SER A 6 -1.13 -8.13 1.00
C SER A 6 -0.70 -8.99 -0.18
N TYR A 7 -1.33 -8.87 -1.35
CA TYR A 7 -0.92 -9.63 -2.53
C TYR A 7 0.48 -9.21 -3.01
N THR A 8 0.82 -7.93 -2.84
CA THR A 8 2.16 -7.41 -3.16
C THR A 8 3.14 -7.64 -2.05
N GLU A 9 2.72 -7.53 -0.78
CA GLU A 9 3.57 -7.91 0.36
C GLU A 9 4.03 -9.38 0.25
N ALA A 10 3.10 -10.28 -0.10
CA ALA A 10 3.35 -11.70 -0.36
C ALA A 10 4.08 -12.43 0.78
N ARG A 11 3.81 -12.09 2.05
CA ARG A 11 4.48 -12.67 3.23
C ARG A 11 4.43 -14.20 3.30
N GLN A 12 3.39 -14.82 2.75
CA GLN A 12 3.21 -16.27 2.74
C GLN A 12 4.01 -16.99 1.63
N VAL A 13 4.71 -16.24 0.78
CA VAL A 13 5.48 -16.75 -0.34
C VAL A 13 6.96 -16.51 -0.07
N SER A 14 7.82 -17.48 -0.39
CA SER A 14 9.26 -17.25 -0.31
C SER A 14 9.68 -16.10 -1.24
N LEU A 15 10.64 -15.27 -0.81
CA LEU A 15 11.03 -14.05 -1.53
C LEU A 15 11.28 -14.29 -3.03
N GLU A 16 12.01 -15.35 -3.38
CA GLU A 16 12.32 -15.71 -4.77
C GLU A 16 11.09 -16.03 -5.64
N ASN A 17 9.99 -16.42 -5.01
CA ASN A 17 8.75 -16.76 -5.68
C ASN A 17 7.73 -15.62 -5.71
N THR A 18 7.97 -14.52 -5.01
CA THR A 18 7.12 -13.32 -5.07
C THR A 18 7.11 -12.74 -6.49
N PHE A 19 5.99 -12.13 -6.90
CA PHE A 19 5.94 -11.54 -8.23
C PHE A 19 6.94 -10.38 -8.37
N GLY A 20 7.19 -9.62 -7.30
CA GLY A 20 8.16 -8.53 -7.33
C GLY A 20 9.56 -9.00 -7.67
N ARG A 21 10.02 -10.10 -7.07
CA ARG A 21 11.31 -10.70 -7.43
C ARG A 21 11.34 -11.28 -8.84
N LYS A 22 10.22 -11.86 -9.30
CA LYS A 22 10.11 -12.32 -10.70
C LYS A 22 10.18 -11.17 -11.70
N VAL A 23 9.55 -10.03 -11.41
CA VAL A 23 9.62 -8.81 -12.22
C VAL A 23 11.04 -8.27 -12.25
N GLU A 24 11.71 -8.18 -11.11
CA GLU A 24 13.12 -7.74 -11.02
C GLU A 24 14.02 -8.60 -11.91
N HIS A 25 13.93 -9.93 -11.78
CA HIS A 25 14.74 -10.85 -12.58
C HIS A 25 14.45 -10.73 -14.09
N GLN A 26 13.18 -10.63 -14.48
CA GLN A 26 12.80 -10.49 -15.89
C GLN A 26 13.27 -9.16 -16.48
N LEU A 27 13.16 -8.06 -15.74
CA LEU A 27 13.63 -6.74 -16.19
C LEU A 27 15.15 -6.69 -16.25
N GLN A 28 15.86 -7.25 -15.26
CA GLN A 28 17.32 -7.28 -15.26
C GLN A 28 17.90 -8.07 -16.45
N ALA A 29 17.18 -9.10 -16.92
CA ALA A 29 17.54 -9.87 -18.11
C ALA A 29 17.20 -9.18 -19.45
N CYS A 30 16.54 -8.02 -19.42
CA CYS A 30 16.17 -7.29 -20.64
C CYS A 30 17.36 -6.49 -21.17
N GLU A 31 17.89 -6.87 -22.34
CA GLU A 31 19.05 -6.21 -22.97
C GLU A 31 18.84 -4.70 -23.20
N ARG A 32 17.60 -4.27 -23.45
CA ARG A 32 17.24 -2.85 -23.65
C ARG A 32 17.48 -2.00 -22.40
N LEU A 33 17.55 -2.60 -21.22
CA LEU A 33 17.81 -1.91 -19.96
C LEU A 33 19.29 -1.87 -19.60
N LEU A 34 20.18 -2.50 -20.39
CA LEU A 34 21.62 -2.36 -20.15
C LEU A 34 22.09 -0.92 -20.42
N PRO A 35 23.06 -0.41 -19.64
CA PRO A 35 23.79 -1.07 -18.56
C PRO A 35 23.15 -0.90 -17.17
N HIS A 36 21.88 -0.52 -17.08
CA HIS A 36 21.22 -0.22 -15.82
C HIS A 36 21.01 -1.48 -14.96
N THR A 37 21.21 -1.33 -13.65
CA THR A 37 20.80 -2.32 -12.65
C THR A 37 19.35 -2.05 -12.27
N VAL A 38 18.52 -3.09 -12.32
CA VAL A 38 17.12 -3.00 -11.95
C VAL A 38 16.94 -3.49 -10.52
N ALA A 39 16.27 -2.69 -9.70
CA ALA A 39 15.83 -3.07 -8.37
C ALA A 39 14.31 -2.84 -8.23
N VAL A 40 13.61 -3.80 -7.66
CA VAL A 40 12.18 -3.72 -7.39
C VAL A 40 11.96 -3.52 -5.91
N ILE A 41 11.54 -2.32 -5.55
CA ILE A 41 11.20 -1.96 -4.17
C ILE A 41 9.72 -2.28 -3.93
N ASN A 42 9.44 -3.07 -2.89
CA ASN A 42 8.12 -3.56 -2.53
C ASN A 42 7.56 -2.78 -1.32
N PHE A 43 6.53 -1.98 -1.56
CA PHE A 43 5.77 -1.23 -0.54
C PHE A 43 4.39 -1.86 -0.27
N GLY A 44 4.22 -3.15 -0.55
CA GLY A 44 2.99 -3.87 -0.25
C GLY A 44 2.74 -3.95 1.26
N VAL A 45 1.56 -3.53 1.73
CA VAL A 45 1.17 -3.64 3.14
C VAL A 45 -0.22 -4.24 3.28
N PRO A 46 -0.38 -5.36 4.04
CA PRO A 46 -1.68 -5.98 4.24
C PRO A 46 -2.74 -5.00 4.71
N GLY A 47 -3.89 -5.06 4.07
CA GLY A 47 -5.04 -4.23 4.39
C GLY A 47 -4.98 -2.82 3.82
N TYR A 48 -3.87 -2.33 3.23
CA TYR A 48 -3.87 -1.03 2.56
C TYR A 48 -4.91 -0.97 1.45
N GLY A 49 -5.59 0.18 1.36
CA GLY A 49 -6.36 0.58 0.19
C GLY A 49 -5.64 1.73 -0.52
N ASN A 50 -6.25 2.21 -1.61
CA ASN A 50 -5.68 3.25 -2.47
C ASN A 50 -5.25 4.53 -1.73
N ALA A 51 -5.96 4.90 -0.67
CA ALA A 51 -5.65 6.10 0.11
C ALA A 51 -4.36 5.93 0.92
N GLU A 52 -4.16 4.81 1.61
CA GLU A 52 -2.92 4.50 2.32
C GLU A 52 -1.74 4.32 1.38
N GLU A 53 -1.97 3.69 0.22
CA GLU A 53 -0.99 3.58 -0.84
C GLU A 53 -0.49 4.98 -1.26
N LEU A 54 -1.43 5.90 -1.56
CA LEU A 54 -1.09 7.27 -1.93
C LEU A 54 -0.32 8.02 -0.82
N VAL A 55 -0.74 7.86 0.44
CA VAL A 55 -0.04 8.45 1.59
C VAL A 55 1.37 7.89 1.69
N THR A 56 1.55 6.58 1.53
CA THR A 56 2.84 5.88 1.59
C THR A 56 3.79 6.36 0.49
N LEU A 57 3.28 6.49 -0.74
CA LEU A 57 4.05 7.01 -1.86
C LEU A 57 4.51 8.45 -1.59
N ARG A 58 3.61 9.32 -1.10
CA ARG A 58 3.93 10.73 -0.81
C ARG A 58 4.92 10.90 0.35
N SER A 59 4.83 10.05 1.37
CA SER A 59 5.63 10.19 2.60
C SER A 59 6.97 9.46 2.55
N HIS A 60 7.06 8.32 1.85
CA HIS A 60 8.23 7.46 1.84
C HIS A 60 8.66 7.04 0.43
N GLY A 61 7.70 6.73 -0.45
CA GLY A 61 8.01 6.14 -1.75
C GLY A 61 8.89 7.02 -2.65
N TRP A 62 8.60 8.32 -2.73
CA TRP A 62 9.38 9.24 -3.56
C TRP A 62 10.83 9.45 -3.11
N ALA A 63 11.16 9.15 -1.85
CA ALA A 63 12.54 9.25 -1.36
C ALA A 63 13.49 8.24 -2.04
N TYR A 64 12.94 7.21 -2.69
CA TYR A 64 13.71 6.20 -3.43
C TYR A 64 13.84 6.50 -4.93
N ASP A 65 13.33 7.64 -5.40
CA ASP A 65 13.36 8.09 -6.80
C ASP A 65 12.97 6.99 -7.82
N PRO A 66 11.78 6.38 -7.70
CA PRO A 66 11.41 5.27 -8.57
C PRO A 66 11.10 5.74 -10.00
N ASP A 67 11.66 5.06 -11.01
CA ASP A 67 11.36 5.32 -12.42
C ASP A 67 9.87 5.06 -12.76
N PRO A 68 9.34 3.82 -12.60
CA PRO A 68 7.90 3.60 -12.56
C PRO A 68 7.41 3.23 -11.16
N VAL A 69 6.19 3.68 -10.84
CA VAL A 69 5.40 3.19 -9.72
C VAL A 69 4.25 2.35 -10.27
N LEU A 70 4.17 1.09 -9.87
CA LEU A 70 3.11 0.16 -10.27
C LEU A 70 2.23 -0.15 -9.08
N THR A 71 0.91 0.02 -9.25
CA THR A 71 -0.11 -0.44 -8.29
C THR A 71 -0.82 -1.68 -8.83
N MET A 72 -1.18 -2.59 -7.92
CA MET A 72 -1.91 -3.80 -8.27
C MET A 72 -3.36 -3.67 -7.81
N PHE A 73 -4.23 -3.39 -8.78
CA PHE A 73 -5.65 -3.19 -8.52
C PHE A 73 -6.42 -4.51 -8.46
N CYS A 74 -7.03 -4.79 -7.31
CA CYS A 74 -7.95 -5.87 -7.05
C CYS A 74 -9.35 -5.31 -6.83
N SER A 75 -10.28 -5.61 -7.75
CA SER A 75 -11.65 -5.08 -7.70
C SER A 75 -12.43 -5.46 -6.44
N GLY A 76 -12.01 -6.51 -5.72
CA GLY A 76 -12.68 -6.99 -4.51
C GLY A 76 -12.57 -6.03 -3.32
N ASN A 77 -11.44 -5.34 -3.14
CA ASN A 77 -11.20 -4.40 -2.03
C ASN A 77 -10.95 -2.97 -2.51
N ASP A 78 -10.27 -2.77 -3.63
CA ASP A 78 -9.75 -1.45 -4.00
C ASP A 78 -10.85 -0.50 -4.52
N LEU A 79 -11.94 -1.03 -5.07
CA LEU A 79 -13.10 -0.21 -5.45
C LEU A 79 -13.82 0.33 -4.22
N ILE A 80 -14.14 -0.54 -3.27
CA ILE A 80 -14.93 -0.22 -2.09
C ILE A 80 -14.16 0.72 -1.16
N ASP A 81 -12.83 0.56 -1.08
CA ASP A 81 -11.95 1.40 -0.27
C ASP A 81 -11.88 2.87 -0.72
N ASN A 82 -12.34 3.19 -1.93
CA ASN A 82 -12.46 4.56 -2.42
C ASN A 82 -13.78 5.26 -2.03
N PHE A 83 -14.66 4.61 -1.27
CA PHE A 83 -15.89 5.19 -0.76
C PHE A 83 -15.81 5.45 0.75
N PRO A 84 -16.53 6.48 1.28
CA PRO A 84 -16.57 6.72 2.72
C PRO A 84 -17.18 5.50 3.44
N ARG A 85 -16.38 4.76 4.21
CA ARG A 85 -16.85 3.56 4.93
C ARG A 85 -17.95 3.83 5.97
N ALA A 86 -18.16 5.08 6.38
CA ALA A 86 -19.31 5.50 7.19
C ALA A 86 -20.65 5.16 6.50
N GLU A 87 -20.67 5.05 5.16
CA GLU A 87 -21.84 4.66 4.37
C GLU A 87 -22.02 3.13 4.29
N LEU A 88 -20.99 2.34 4.64
CA LEU A 88 -20.98 0.88 4.51
C LEU A 88 -21.51 0.12 5.76
N ARG A 89 -21.83 0.82 6.85
CA ARG A 89 -22.42 0.24 8.09
C ARG A 89 -21.66 -0.96 8.68
N GLU A 90 -20.33 -0.97 8.58
CA GLU A 90 -19.51 -2.01 9.20
C GLU A 90 -19.40 -1.80 10.73
N HIS A 91 -19.60 -2.88 11.50
CA HIS A 91 -19.60 -2.84 12.97
C HIS A 91 -18.21 -2.64 13.60
N GLU A 92 -17.13 -2.85 12.84
CA GLU A 92 -15.74 -2.64 13.26
C GLU A 92 -15.11 -1.51 12.43
N TYR A 93 -15.46 -0.27 12.77
CA TYR A 93 -14.93 0.90 12.07
C TYR A 93 -13.50 1.24 12.54
N ILE A 94 -12.52 0.96 11.68
CA ILE A 94 -11.20 1.61 11.73
C ILE A 94 -11.24 2.72 10.68
N PRO A 95 -11.24 4.01 11.07
CA PRO A 95 -11.17 5.08 10.09
C PRO A 95 -9.85 5.01 9.34
N ARG A 96 -9.96 5.28 8.05
CA ARG A 96 -8.88 5.21 7.07
C ARG A 96 -8.76 6.58 6.41
N PRO A 97 -7.58 6.98 5.91
CA PRO A 97 -7.48 8.16 5.08
C PRO A 97 -8.47 8.08 3.91
N TYR A 98 -9.11 9.20 3.60
CA TYR A 98 -10.07 9.31 2.51
C TYR A 98 -9.76 10.56 1.69
N PHE A 99 -9.80 10.41 0.37
CA PHE A 99 -9.56 11.51 -0.56
C PHE A 99 -10.80 11.79 -1.39
N HIS A 100 -11.22 13.05 -1.41
CA HIS A 100 -12.20 13.54 -2.38
C HIS A 100 -11.49 14.10 -3.60
N LEU A 101 -11.99 13.79 -4.80
CA LEU A 101 -11.51 14.39 -6.04
C LEU A 101 -12.22 15.72 -6.28
N ASP A 102 -11.52 16.83 -6.08
CA ASP A 102 -12.03 18.17 -6.37
C ASP A 102 -11.11 18.89 -7.37
N GLN A 103 -11.69 19.44 -8.44
CA GLN A 103 -10.93 20.14 -9.50
C GLN A 103 -9.70 19.36 -10.00
N ARG A 104 -9.84 18.04 -10.20
CA ARG A 104 -8.77 17.10 -10.59
C ARG A 104 -7.63 16.96 -9.57
N LYS A 105 -7.84 17.38 -8.33
CA LYS A 105 -6.91 17.21 -7.21
C LYS A 105 -7.53 16.31 -6.15
N LEU A 106 -6.73 15.36 -5.67
CA LEU A 106 -7.11 14.55 -4.51
C LEU A 106 -6.86 15.34 -3.24
N GLN A 107 -7.93 15.75 -2.57
CA GLN A 107 -7.92 16.46 -1.30
C GLN A 107 -8.12 15.47 -0.16
N LEU A 108 -7.23 15.47 0.82
CA LEU A 108 -7.36 14.62 2.02
C LEU A 108 -8.51 15.17 2.86
N THR A 109 -9.58 14.41 2.98
CA THR A 109 -10.76 14.79 3.76
C THR A 109 -10.62 14.35 5.22
N TYR A 110 -9.91 13.24 5.46
CA TYR A 110 -9.70 12.69 6.80
C TYR A 110 -8.27 12.19 6.95
N ASN A 111 -7.54 12.72 7.93
CA ASN A 111 -6.18 12.28 8.24
C ASN A 111 -6.19 11.34 9.45
N PHE A 112 -5.73 10.11 9.27
CA PHE A 112 -5.57 9.12 10.35
C PHE A 112 -4.68 9.63 11.50
N GLN A 113 -3.74 10.54 11.25
CA GLN A 113 -2.86 11.09 12.30
C GLN A 113 -3.57 11.99 13.32
N GLU A 114 -4.71 12.58 12.97
CA GLU A 114 -5.46 13.48 13.88
C GLU A 114 -6.46 12.72 14.76
N TRP A 115 -6.68 11.43 14.51
CA TRP A 115 -7.57 10.59 15.29
C TRP A 115 -6.78 9.56 16.09
N SER A 116 -6.93 9.60 17.43
CA SER A 116 -6.45 8.55 18.33
C SER A 116 -7.63 7.63 18.73
N PRO A 117 -7.90 6.52 18.02
CA PRO A 117 -8.63 5.40 18.59
C PRO A 117 -7.73 4.58 19.51
N PRO A 118 -8.28 3.76 20.42
CA PRO A 118 -7.53 3.17 21.52
C PRO A 118 -6.41 2.26 21.02
N LEU A 119 -5.21 2.84 20.88
CA LEU A 119 -3.92 2.17 20.74
C LEU A 119 -3.65 1.17 21.88
N LEU A 120 -4.52 1.11 22.88
CA LEU A 120 -4.51 0.10 23.94
C LEU A 120 -4.85 -1.32 23.43
N LYS A 121 -5.64 -1.50 22.37
CA LYS A 121 -6.09 -2.86 21.98
C LYS A 121 -5.07 -3.64 21.14
N TYR A 122 -4.28 -2.98 20.29
CA TYR A 122 -3.27 -3.64 19.45
C TYR A 122 -1.88 -3.73 20.11
N ARG A 123 -1.59 -2.90 21.13
CA ARG A 123 -0.36 -3.03 21.93
C ARG A 123 -0.34 -4.29 22.79
N LEU A 124 -1.51 -4.83 23.16
CA LEU A 124 -1.65 -6.08 23.93
C LEU A 124 -1.62 -7.35 23.07
N LEU A 125 -1.84 -7.27 21.76
CA LEU A 125 -1.90 -8.44 20.88
C LEU A 125 -0.58 -8.74 20.15
N LEU A 126 0.34 -7.78 20.07
CA LEU A 126 1.66 -7.97 19.45
C LEU A 126 2.80 -8.19 20.46
N TRP A 127 2.51 -8.07 21.76
CA TRP A 127 3.42 -8.37 22.86
C TRP A 127 2.66 -9.11 23.96
N GLY A 128 2.35 -10.38 23.72
CA GLY A 128 1.82 -11.26 24.74
C GLY A 128 2.91 -11.65 25.76
N GLY A 129 2.56 -11.62 27.04
CA GLY A 129 3.15 -12.46 28.08
C GLY A 129 4.58 -12.12 28.53
N SER A 130 4.67 -11.47 29.69
CA SER A 130 5.49 -11.95 30.83
C SER A 130 4.91 -11.40 32.12
#